data_AF-A0A383ARV3-F1
#
_entry.id   AF-A0A383ARV3-F1
#
_cell.length_a   1.000
_cell.length_b   1.000
_cell.length_c   1.000
_cell.angle_alpha   90.00
_cell.angle_beta   90.00
_cell.angle_gamma   90.00
#
_symmetry.space_group_name_H-M   'P 1'
#
loop_
_entity.id
_entity.type
_entity.pdbx_description
1 polymer ?
#
loop_
_entity_poly.entity_id
_entity_poly.type
_entity_poly.pdbx_seq_one_letter_code
_entity_poly.pdbx_strand_id
1 'polypeptide(L)'
;MKFFFHIFFHLILVYSATAQFEYDLAECIAIALENKKTLRSAELDVQSAEKGVKGSYSGLLPILNATVGSGRTQFPEQENVTYDLSGFPNVSSDTLSITHYNSMSAGLSLNQTLYDGGRSINTVQQAKINLEISKLNQRQIKT
;
A
#
# COMPACT_ATOMS: atom_id res chain seq x y z
N MET A 1 -3.30 -39.19 56.53
CA MET A 1 -3.79 -38.48 55.33
C MET A 1 -4.41 -37.11 55.64
N LYS A 2 -5.29 -36.96 56.63
CA LYS A 2 -5.92 -35.67 56.99
C LYS A 2 -4.94 -34.59 57.50
N PHE A 3 -3.90 -34.98 58.25
CA PHE A 3 -2.87 -34.04 58.75
C PHE A 3 -1.99 -33.43 57.65
N PHE A 4 -1.60 -34.24 56.66
CA PHE A 4 -0.83 -33.78 55.50
C PHE A 4 -1.64 -32.82 54.61
N PHE A 5 -2.95 -33.06 54.50
CA PHE A 5 -3.88 -32.19 53.78
C PHE A 5 -4.03 -30.81 54.45
N HIS A 6 -4.06 -30.74 55.78
CA HIS A 6 -4.09 -29.45 56.50
C HIS A 6 -2.77 -28.68 56.41
N ILE A 7 -1.63 -29.37 56.43
CA ILE A 7 -0.32 -28.74 56.19
C ILE A 7 -0.25 -28.14 54.78
N PHE A 8 -0.72 -28.87 53.77
CA PHE A 8 -0.77 -28.39 52.39
C PHE A 8 -1.72 -27.19 52.24
N PHE A 9 -2.89 -27.24 52.91
CA PHE A 9 -3.85 -26.14 52.92
C PHE A 9 -3.29 -24.88 53.60
N HIS A 10 -2.61 -25.02 54.73
CA HIS A 10 -1.95 -23.90 55.40
C HIS A 10 -0.78 -23.33 54.60
N LEU A 11 -0.01 -24.17 53.90
CA LEU A 11 1.07 -23.72 53.03
C LEU A 11 0.55 -22.86 51.87
N ILE A 12 -0.58 -23.24 51.26
CA ILE A 12 -1.26 -22.45 50.21
C ILE A 12 -1.80 -21.12 50.75
N LEU A 13 -2.35 -21.13 51.97
CA LEU A 13 -2.89 -19.93 52.60
C LEU A 13 -1.80 -18.89 52.89
N VAL A 14 -0.63 -19.33 53.40
CA VAL A 14 0.50 -18.43 53.67
C VAL A 14 1.09 -17.86 52.38
N TYR A 15 1.17 -18.66 51.31
CA TYR A 15 1.68 -18.19 50.01
C TYR A 15 0.81 -17.09 49.38
N SER A 16 -0.51 -17.16 49.61
CA SER A 16 -1.47 -16.16 49.11
C SER A 16 -1.35 -14.80 49.84
N ALA A 17 -0.89 -14.82 51.11
CA ALA A 17 -0.73 -13.62 51.93
C ALA A 17 0.53 -12.81 51.58
N THR A 18 1.56 -13.44 51.02
CA THR A 18 2.82 -12.79 50.61
C THR A 18 2.83 -12.35 49.15
N ALA A 19 1.72 -12.50 48.42
CA ALA A 19 1.60 -12.15 46.99
C ALA A 19 1.17 -10.70 46.74
N GLN A 20 1.17 -9.84 47.75
CA GLN A 20 0.81 -8.43 47.60
C GLN A 20 2.03 -7.64 47.11
N PHE A 21 2.16 -7.49 45.79
CA PHE A 21 3.04 -6.50 45.19
C PHE A 21 2.44 -5.11 45.45
N GLU A 22 3.09 -4.31 46.28
CA GLU A 22 2.72 -2.92 46.53
C GLU A 22 3.25 -2.06 45.38
N TYR A 23 2.42 -1.87 44.35
CA TYR A 23 2.76 -0.98 43.24
C TYR A 23 2.66 0.48 43.69
N ASP A 24 3.71 1.25 43.45
CA ASP A 24 3.64 2.70 43.63
C ASP A 24 2.66 3.33 42.62
N LEU A 25 2.08 4.50 42.94
CA LEU A 25 1.16 5.23 42.06
C LEU A 25 1.82 5.49 40.70
N ALA A 26 3.11 5.82 40.68
CA ALA A 26 3.87 6.03 39.45
C ALA A 26 3.95 4.75 38.61
N GLU A 27 4.10 3.61 39.26
CA GLU A 27 4.19 2.28 38.61
C GLU A 27 2.83 1.88 38.02
N CYS A 28 1.74 2.12 38.75
CA CYS A 28 0.38 1.94 38.26
C CYS A 28 0.08 2.80 37.02
N ILE A 29 0.51 4.07 37.03
CA ILE A 29 0.35 5.00 35.89
C ILE A 29 1.18 4.52 34.69
N ALA A 30 2.43 4.08 34.91
CA ALA A 30 3.29 3.58 33.85
C ALA A 30 2.70 2.33 33.17
N ILE A 31 2.28 1.34 33.96
CA ILE A 31 1.65 0.11 33.47
C ILE A 31 0.35 0.42 32.70
N ALA A 32 -0.47 1.35 33.23
CA ALA A 32 -1.70 1.77 32.57
C ALA A 32 -1.44 2.47 31.23
N LEU A 33 -0.45 3.37 31.16
CA LEU A 33 -0.09 4.07 29.93
C LEU A 33 0.53 3.15 28.88
N GLU A 34 1.36 2.20 29.29
CA GLU A 34 1.98 1.21 28.39
C GLU A 34 0.92 0.29 27.76
N ASN A 35 -0.08 -0.12 28.54
CA ASN A 35 -1.16 -1.00 28.06
C ASN A 35 -2.36 -0.24 27.46
N LYS A 36 -2.32 1.10 27.44
CA LYS A 36 -3.40 1.93 26.89
C LYS A 36 -3.43 1.82 25.37
N LYS A 37 -4.27 0.91 24.86
CA LYS A 37 -4.49 0.71 23.41
C LYS A 37 -4.77 2.01 22.65
N THR A 38 -5.48 2.95 23.27
CA THR A 38 -5.78 4.26 22.65
C THR A 38 -4.55 5.13 22.46
N LEU A 39 -3.55 5.06 23.35
CA LEU A 39 -2.28 5.76 23.17
C LEU A 39 -1.47 5.13 22.04
N ARG A 40 -1.48 3.79 21.96
CA ARG A 40 -0.84 3.06 20.85
C ARG A 40 -1.48 3.39 19.51
N SER A 41 -2.80 3.46 19.43
CA SER A 41 -3.49 3.92 18.21
C SER A 41 -3.07 5.33 17.82
N ALA A 42 -3.04 6.26 18.78
CA ALA A 42 -2.62 7.64 18.51
C ALA A 42 -1.16 7.74 18.03
N GLU A 43 -0.28 6.88 18.53
CA GLU A 43 1.10 6.78 18.03
C GLU A 43 1.15 6.29 16.58
N LEU A 44 0.36 5.25 16.24
CA LEU A 44 0.24 4.76 14.87
C LEU A 44 -0.34 5.83 13.93
N ASP A 45 -1.27 6.66 14.40
CA ASP A 45 -1.82 7.78 13.64
C ASP A 45 -0.77 8.85 13.35
N VAL A 46 0.11 9.14 14.31
CA VAL A 46 1.26 10.03 14.09
C VAL A 46 2.21 9.43 13.05
N GLN A 47 2.58 8.16 13.20
CA GLN A 47 3.47 7.48 12.23
C GLN A 47 2.84 7.45 10.83
N SER A 48 1.54 7.18 10.72
CA SER A 48 0.79 7.23 9.47
C SER A 48 0.85 8.63 8.84
N ALA A 49 0.63 9.69 9.62
CA ALA A 49 0.73 11.05 9.14
C ALA A 49 2.16 11.43 8.70
N GLU A 50 3.21 10.94 9.38
CA GLU A 50 4.60 11.12 8.96
C GLU A 50 4.87 10.47 7.59
N LYS A 51 4.36 9.25 7.38
CA LYS A 51 4.42 8.60 6.06
C LYS A 51 3.60 9.36 5.03
N GLY A 52 2.46 9.94 5.41
CA GLY A 52 1.65 10.82 4.57
C GLY A 52 2.43 12.05 4.10
N VAL A 53 3.17 12.71 5.00
CA VAL A 53 4.10 13.81 4.63
C VAL A 53 5.14 13.31 3.64
N LYS A 54 5.78 12.16 3.89
CA LYS A 54 6.74 11.60 2.94
C LYS A 54 6.12 11.30 1.57
N GLY A 55 4.91 10.75 1.55
CA GLY A 55 4.16 10.47 0.33
C GLY A 55 3.76 11.72 -0.45
N SER A 56 3.47 12.83 0.24
CA SER A 56 3.10 14.09 -0.39
C SER A 56 4.19 14.67 -1.31
N TYR A 57 5.46 14.36 -1.06
CA TYR A 57 6.57 14.76 -1.94
C TYR A 57 6.56 14.03 -3.29
N SER A 58 5.81 12.94 -3.45
CA SER A 58 5.71 12.20 -4.71
C SER A 58 5.29 13.11 -5.88
N GLY A 59 4.40 14.08 -5.64
CA GLY A 59 3.97 15.04 -6.67
C GLY A 59 5.06 15.97 -7.19
N LEU A 60 6.18 16.09 -6.46
CA LEU A 60 7.34 16.91 -6.85
C LEU A 60 8.44 16.11 -7.55
N LEU A 61 8.34 14.79 -7.54
CA LEU A 61 9.35 13.89 -8.10
C LEU A 61 8.94 13.43 -9.51
N PRO A 62 9.92 13.10 -10.37
CA PRO A 62 9.61 12.48 -11.65
C PRO A 62 9.02 11.08 -11.45
N ILE A 63 8.08 10.72 -12.30
CA ILE A 63 7.47 9.40 -12.36
C ILE A 63 8.13 8.63 -13.50
N LEU A 64 8.74 7.49 -13.18
CA LEU A 64 9.30 6.55 -14.15
C LEU A 64 8.32 5.38 -14.32
N ASN A 65 7.85 5.16 -15.54
CA ASN A 65 7.00 4.02 -15.88
C ASN A 65 7.70 3.11 -16.88
N ALA A 66 7.53 1.81 -16.69
CA ALA A 66 7.95 0.78 -17.62
C ALA A 66 6.73 0.02 -18.12
N THR A 67 6.62 -0.14 -19.43
CA THR A 67 5.51 -0.84 -20.05
C THR A 67 6.04 -1.87 -21.02
N VAL A 68 5.48 -3.07 -20.95
CA VAL A 68 5.70 -4.16 -21.90
C VAL A 68 4.35 -4.66 -22.36
N GLY A 69 4.20 -4.91 -23.66
CA GLY A 69 2.93 -5.33 -24.25
C GLY A 69 3.15 -6.17 -25.49
N SER A 70 2.36 -7.22 -25.64
CA SER A 70 2.30 -8.04 -26.84
C SER A 70 0.86 -8.09 -27.34
N GLY A 71 0.65 -7.95 -28.63
CA GLY A 71 -0.66 -7.99 -29.25
C GLY A 71 -0.62 -8.70 -30.59
N ARG A 72 -1.70 -9.41 -30.93
CA ARG A 72 -1.88 -10.07 -32.22
C ARG A 72 -3.13 -9.52 -32.87
N THR A 73 -2.98 -8.90 -34.03
CA THR A 73 -4.09 -8.45 -34.87
C THR A 73 -4.39 -9.53 -35.89
N GLN A 74 -5.65 -9.94 -36.01
CA GLN A 74 -6.12 -10.85 -37.05
C GLN A 74 -6.77 -10.03 -38.16
N PHE A 75 -6.46 -10.37 -39.41
CA PHE A 75 -7.14 -9.82 -40.58
C PHE A 75 -8.02 -10.90 -41.20
N PRO A 76 -9.18 -10.52 -41.76
CA PRO A 76 -10.03 -11.47 -42.48
C PRO A 76 -9.28 -12.03 -43.70
N GLU A 77 -9.63 -13.26 -44.07
CA GLU A 77 -9.05 -13.95 -45.21
C GLU A 77 -9.37 -13.20 -46.52
N GLN A 78 -8.33 -12.96 -47.32
CA GLN A 78 -8.44 -12.29 -48.61
C GLN A 78 -8.52 -13.34 -49.71
N GLU A 79 -9.58 -13.28 -50.52
CA GLU A 79 -9.77 -14.19 -51.67
C GLU A 79 -9.15 -13.59 -52.93
N ASN A 80 -8.41 -14.41 -53.68
CA ASN A 80 -7.84 -14.00 -54.96
C ASN A 80 -8.95 -13.92 -56.01
N VAL A 81 -9.21 -12.72 -56.54
CA VAL A 81 -10.13 -12.53 -57.65
C VAL A 81 -9.45 -12.99 -58.94
N THR A 82 -10.00 -14.03 -59.58
CA THR A 82 -9.59 -14.48 -60.91
C THR A 82 -10.52 -13.88 -61.94
N TYR A 83 -9.97 -13.14 -62.91
CA TYR A 83 -10.75 -12.57 -64.00
C TYR A 83 -10.75 -13.55 -65.18
N ASP A 84 -11.91 -14.12 -65.51
CA ASP A 84 -12.13 -14.88 -66.74
C ASP A 84 -12.56 -13.91 -67.85
N LEU A 85 -11.62 -13.57 -68.73
CA LEU A 85 -11.87 -12.75 -69.92
C LEU A 85 -11.78 -13.66 -71.15
N SER A 86 -12.93 -13.95 -71.75
CA SER A 86 -13.06 -14.89 -72.87
C SER A 86 -12.07 -14.58 -74.00
N GLY A 87 -11.16 -15.52 -74.25
CA GLY A 87 -10.13 -15.42 -75.29
C GLY A 87 -8.73 -15.01 -74.81
N PHE A 88 -8.54 -14.74 -73.52
CA PHE A 88 -7.23 -14.46 -72.91
C PHE A 88 -6.91 -15.48 -71.79
N PRO A 89 -5.63 -15.77 -71.51
CA PRO A 89 -5.25 -16.61 -70.38
C PRO A 89 -5.67 -15.94 -69.06
N ASN A 90 -6.19 -16.75 -68.12
CA ASN A 90 -6.64 -16.29 -66.81
C ASN A 90 -5.56 -15.44 -66.12
N VAL A 91 -5.89 -14.20 -65.77
CA VAL A 91 -5.01 -13.30 -65.03
C VAL A 91 -5.46 -13.31 -63.56
N SER A 92 -4.65 -13.90 -62.69
CA SER A 92 -4.85 -13.86 -61.24
C SER A 92 -4.14 -12.66 -60.62
N SER A 93 -4.85 -11.88 -59.79
CA SER A 93 -4.23 -10.82 -58.99
C SER A 93 -3.46 -11.45 -57.82
N ASP A 94 -2.13 -11.52 -57.93
CA ASP A 94 -1.26 -12.04 -56.86
C ASP A 94 -1.09 -10.97 -55.76
N THR A 95 -2.04 -10.95 -54.83
CA THR A 95 -2.07 -9.97 -53.74
C THR A 95 -1.54 -10.65 -52.48
N LEU A 96 -0.51 -10.06 -51.85
CA LEU A 96 0.08 -10.59 -50.63
C LEU A 96 -0.96 -10.66 -49.50
N SER A 97 -1.43 -11.87 -49.18
CA SER A 97 -2.42 -12.10 -48.12
C SER A 97 -1.74 -12.17 -46.75
N ILE A 98 -1.92 -11.11 -45.94
CA ILE A 98 -1.47 -11.06 -44.55
C ILE A 98 -2.65 -11.42 -43.65
N THR A 99 -2.68 -12.64 -43.11
CA THR A 99 -3.77 -13.11 -42.23
C THR A 99 -3.64 -12.64 -40.79
N HIS A 100 -2.43 -12.26 -40.38
CA HIS A 100 -2.18 -11.80 -39.02
C HIS A 100 -0.91 -10.97 -38.88
N TYR A 101 -0.89 -10.14 -37.83
CA TYR A 101 0.27 -9.38 -37.42
C TYR A 101 0.50 -9.54 -35.93
N ASN A 102 1.71 -9.98 -35.55
CA ASN A 102 2.14 -10.03 -34.16
C ASN A 102 2.98 -8.78 -33.86
N SER A 103 2.69 -8.15 -32.74
CA SER A 103 3.42 -6.98 -32.25
C SER A 103 3.89 -7.23 -30.82
N MET A 104 5.12 -6.83 -30.53
CA MET A 104 5.66 -6.78 -29.18
C MET A 104 6.33 -5.43 -29.00
N SER A 105 6.04 -4.77 -27.89
CA SER A 105 6.54 -3.45 -27.57
C SER A 105 7.00 -3.40 -26.12
N ALA A 106 8.07 -2.65 -25.89
CA ALA A 106 8.58 -2.31 -24.59
C ALA A 106 8.95 -0.82 -24.60
N GLY A 107 8.63 -0.11 -23.53
CA GLY A 107 8.87 1.33 -23.42
C GLY A 107 9.13 1.75 -21.99
N LEU A 108 9.99 2.75 -21.83
CA LEU A 108 10.22 3.48 -20.59
C LEU A 108 9.76 4.91 -20.79
N SER A 109 9.00 5.46 -19.85
CA SER A 109 8.58 6.87 -19.87
C SER A 109 8.93 7.56 -18.56
N LEU A 110 9.53 8.75 -18.66
CA LEU A 110 9.84 9.61 -17.54
C LEU A 110 8.98 10.87 -17.64
N ASN A 111 8.16 11.15 -16.63
CA ASN A 111 7.28 12.30 -16.60
C ASN A 111 7.52 13.14 -15.33
N GLN A 112 7.84 14.42 -15.48
CA GLN A 112 8.04 15.33 -14.36
C GLN A 112 7.21 16.59 -14.53
N THR A 113 6.42 16.91 -13.51
CA THR A 113 5.71 18.18 -13.43
C THR A 113 6.70 19.28 -13.05
N LEU A 114 6.94 20.24 -13.94
CA LEU A 114 7.80 21.40 -13.65
C LEU A 114 7.06 22.45 -12.82
N TYR A 115 5.79 22.70 -13.13
CA TYR A 115 4.95 23.64 -12.41
C TYR A 115 3.46 23.30 -12.59
N ASP A 116 2.72 23.28 -11.49
CA ASP A 116 1.29 22.93 -11.43
C ASP A 116 0.43 24.02 -10.76
N GLY A 117 0.89 25.27 -10.80
CA GLY A 117 0.22 26.36 -10.10
C GLY A 117 0.40 26.35 -8.59
N GLY A 118 1.41 25.62 -8.07
CA GLY A 118 1.70 25.50 -6.65
C GLY A 118 0.90 24.41 -5.92
N ARG A 119 0.13 23.61 -6.65
CA ARG A 119 -0.71 22.55 -6.09
C ARG A 119 0.11 21.50 -5.34
N SER A 120 1.24 21.06 -5.88
CA SER A 120 2.10 20.06 -5.24
C SER A 120 2.73 20.58 -3.94
N ILE A 121 3.17 21.84 -3.93
CA ILE A 121 3.71 22.49 -2.73
C ILE A 121 2.64 22.63 -1.64
N ASN A 122 1.43 23.05 -2.01
CA ASN A 122 0.30 23.14 -1.09
C ASN A 122 -0.12 21.77 -0.54
N THR A 123 0.00 20.71 -1.34
CA THR A 123 -0.25 19.33 -0.90
C THR A 123 0.74 18.90 0.19
N VAL A 124 2.03 19.24 0.04
CA VAL A 124 3.04 18.99 1.07
C VAL A 124 2.77 19.78 2.35
N GLN A 125 2.38 21.05 2.22
CA GLN A 125 2.02 21.89 3.38
C GLN A 125 0.82 21.31 4.13
N GLN A 126 -0.22 20.89 3.42
CA GLN A 126 -1.40 20.26 4.02
C GLN A 126 -1.03 18.97 4.78
N ALA A 127 -0.16 18.14 4.20
CA ALA A 127 0.29 16.92 4.87
C ALA A 127 1.05 17.22 6.17
N LYS A 128 1.88 18.28 6.20
CA LYS A 128 2.60 18.71 7.40
C LYS A 128 1.64 19.18 8.50
N ILE A 129 0.60 19.93 8.13
CA ILE A 129 -0.46 20.35 9.06
C ILE A 129 -1.19 19.12 9.63
N ASN A 130 -1.52 18.14 8.80
CA ASN A 130 -2.15 16.90 9.26
C ASN A 130 -1.26 16.13 10.26
N LEU A 131 0.05 16.10 10.04
CA LEU A 131 1.01 15.53 11.01
C LEU A 131 0.99 16.27 12.35
N GLU A 132 0.94 17.61 12.31
CA GLU A 132 0.85 18.41 13.53
C GLU A 132 -0.44 18.13 14.31
N ILE A 133 -1.57 18.00 13.61
CA ILE A 133 -2.86 17.60 14.20
C ILE A 133 -2.76 16.23 14.87
N SER A 134 -2.18 15.22 14.21
CA SER A 134 -1.99 13.90 14.82
C SER A 134 -1.12 13.96 16.07
N LYS A 135 -0.05 14.78 16.06
CA LYS A 135 0.81 15.00 17.24
C LYS A 135 0.07 15.69 18.38
N LEU A 136 -0.81 16.66 18.08
CA LEU A 136 -1.65 17.31 19.07
C LEU A 136 -2.64 16.32 19.70
N ASN A 137 -3.32 15.51 18.89
CA ASN A 137 -4.25 14.48 19.37
C ASN A 137 -3.56 13.46 20.28
N GLN A 138 -2.36 13.00 19.90
CA GLN A 138 -1.57 12.10 20.74
C GLN A 138 -1.23 12.72 22.10
N ARG A 139 -0.87 14.01 22.15
CA ARG A 139 -0.62 14.73 23.41
C ARG A 139 -1.86 14.80 24.28
N GLN A 140 -3.02 15.07 23.70
CA GLN A 140 -4.29 15.10 24.44
C GLN A 140 -4.66 13.74 25.03
N ILE A 141 -4.35 12.63 24.34
CA ILE A 141 -4.63 11.27 24.82
C ILE A 141 -3.69 10.85 25.95
N LYS A 142 -2.49 11.45 26.00
CA LYS A 142 -1.48 11.21 27.03
C LYS A 142 -1.74 12.00 28.32
N THR A 143 -2.42 13.15 28.21
CA THR A 143 -2.81 13.99 29.35
C THR A 143 -4.05 13.40 30.03
#